data_AF-A0ABD5DHE8-F1
#
_entry.id   AF-A0ABD5DHE8-F1
#
_cell.length_a   1.000
_cell.length_b   1.000
_cell.length_c   1.000
_cell.angle_alpha   90.00
_cell.angle_beta   90.00
_cell.angle_gamma   90.00
#
_symmetry.space_group_name_H-M   'P 1'
#
loop_
_entity.id
_entity.type
_entity.pdbx_description
1 polymer ?
#
loop_
_entity_poly.entity_id
_entity_poly.type
_entity_poly.pdbx_seq_one_letter_code
_entity_poly.pdbx_strand_id
1 'polypeptide(L)'
;VVPILFYHGKVSPWPWARNWQQLFADPALAKALYSNDFPLVDLTVMPDNQIARHRRMAMLELLQKHIRHRDLAELQVPLITLMTQGYLTEAQLN
;
A
#
# COMPACT_ATOMS: atom_id res chain seq x y z
N VAL A 1 4.27 17.88 9.19
CA VAL A 1 3.84 18.51 7.92
C VAL A 1 2.67 19.42 8.21
N VAL A 2 2.64 20.64 7.66
CA VAL A 2 1.50 21.57 7.80
C VAL A 2 0.76 21.62 6.45
N PRO A 3 -0.48 21.15 6.34
CA PRO A 3 -1.21 21.21 5.07
C PRO A 3 -1.76 22.62 4.83
N ILE A 4 -1.32 23.27 3.74
CA ILE A 4 -1.77 24.59 3.31
C ILE A 4 -2.23 24.50 1.84
N LEU A 5 -3.40 25.07 1.53
CA LEU A 5 -3.94 25.15 0.17
C LEU A 5 -3.82 26.59 -0.36
N PHE A 6 -3.08 26.76 -1.45
CA PHE A 6 -3.04 28.01 -2.21
C PHE A 6 -3.95 27.87 -3.43
N TYR A 7 -4.84 28.85 -3.65
CA TYR A 7 -5.75 28.85 -4.79
C TYR A 7 -5.78 30.24 -5.44
N HIS A 8 -5.61 30.26 -6.77
CA HIS A 8 -5.73 31.45 -7.61
C HIS A 8 -6.44 31.08 -8.93
N GLY A 9 -7.65 30.56 -8.83
CA GLY A 9 -8.48 30.23 -10.01
C GLY A 9 -9.52 31.30 -10.33
N LYS A 10 -10.26 31.08 -11.43
CA LYS A 10 -11.26 32.03 -11.93
C LYS A 10 -12.54 32.12 -11.09
N VAL A 11 -12.84 31.11 -10.25
CA VAL A 11 -14.07 31.05 -9.44
C VAL A 11 -13.73 31.43 -8.00
N SER A 12 -14.39 32.44 -7.44
CA SER A 12 -14.17 32.91 -6.07
C SER A 12 -15.51 33.07 -5.34
N PRO A 13 -15.65 32.57 -4.08
CA PRO A 13 -14.64 31.86 -3.29
C PRO A 13 -14.40 30.41 -3.77
N TRP A 14 -13.35 29.75 -3.24
CA TRP A 14 -13.04 28.35 -3.55
C TRP A 14 -14.27 27.44 -3.36
N PRO A 15 -14.73 26.72 -4.40
CA PRO A 15 -16.02 26.02 -4.35
C PRO A 15 -15.96 24.57 -3.82
N TRP A 16 -14.77 24.00 -3.57
CA TRP A 16 -14.62 22.58 -3.22
C TRP A 16 -14.27 22.36 -1.74
N ALA A 17 -14.30 21.11 -1.29
CA ALA A 17 -13.87 20.74 0.06
C ALA A 17 -12.39 21.07 0.28
N ARG A 18 -12.07 21.60 1.47
CA ARG A 18 -10.69 21.87 1.91
C ARG A 18 -10.07 20.70 2.67
N ASN A 19 -10.91 19.84 3.25
CA ASN A 19 -10.46 18.60 3.84
C ASN A 19 -10.33 17.54 2.73
N TRP A 20 -9.09 17.23 2.37
CA TRP A 20 -8.77 16.24 1.34
C TRP A 20 -9.35 14.84 1.63
N GLN A 21 -9.61 14.48 2.89
CA GLN A 21 -10.26 13.22 3.27
C GLN A 21 -11.70 13.12 2.73
N GLN A 22 -12.37 14.26 2.49
CA GLN A 22 -13.70 14.30 1.89
C GLN A 22 -13.70 14.04 0.38
N LEU A 23 -12.51 14.03 -0.24
CA LEU A 23 -12.37 13.86 -1.68
C LEU A 23 -12.22 12.38 -2.09
N PHE A 24 -12.16 11.45 -1.12
CA PHE A 24 -12.16 10.02 -1.38
C PHE A 24 -13.56 9.51 -1.75
N ALA A 25 -13.60 8.39 -2.48
CA ALA A 25 -14.85 7.67 -2.74
C ALA A 25 -15.57 7.22 -1.45
N ASP A 26 -14.79 6.92 -0.39
CA ASP A 26 -15.28 6.68 0.97
C ASP A 26 -14.59 7.64 1.97
N PRO A 27 -15.21 8.80 2.26
CA PRO A 27 -14.67 9.76 3.22
C PRO A 27 -14.56 9.23 4.66
N ALA A 28 -15.41 8.30 5.07
CA ALA A 28 -15.41 7.77 6.43
C ALA A 28 -14.19 6.88 6.64
N LEU A 29 -13.90 6.01 5.67
CA LEU A 29 -12.69 5.19 5.66
C LEU A 29 -11.42 6.06 5.61
N ALA A 30 -11.38 7.07 4.74
CA ALA A 30 -10.24 7.98 4.66
C ALA A 30 -9.97 8.71 5.98
N LYS A 31 -11.04 9.19 6.65
CA LYS A 31 -10.89 9.82 7.97
C LYS A 31 -10.35 8.84 9.01
N ALA A 32 -10.84 7.60 9.04
CA ALA A 32 -10.39 6.58 9.97
C ALA A 32 -8.90 6.23 9.78
N LEU A 33 -8.43 6.15 8.53
CA LEU A 33 -7.04 5.81 8.18
C LEU A 33 -6.05 6.96 8.41
N TYR A 34 -6.45 8.19 8.10
CA TYR A 34 -5.52 9.33 8.06
C TYR A 34 -5.61 10.28 9.27
N SER A 35 -6.47 10.00 10.24
CA SER A 35 -6.61 10.82 11.46
C SER A 35 -6.15 10.11 12.74
N ASN A 36 -5.68 8.87 12.63
CA ASN A 36 -5.15 8.06 13.72
C ASN A 36 -3.71 7.65 13.40
N ASP A 37 -3.08 6.89 14.30
CA ASP A 37 -1.83 6.22 14.00
C ASP A 37 -1.95 5.38 12.72
N PHE A 38 -0.96 5.50 11.85
CA PHE A 38 -0.93 4.72 10.63
C PHE A 38 -0.82 3.23 10.97
N PRO A 39 -1.55 2.35 10.26
CA PRO A 39 -1.38 0.92 10.43
C PRO A 39 0.05 0.53 10.07
N LEU A 40 0.76 -0.06 11.04
CA LEU A 40 2.11 -0.59 10.84
C LEU A 40 2.02 -2.03 10.35
N VAL A 41 2.59 -2.30 9.17
CA VAL A 41 2.83 -3.65 8.68
C VAL A 41 4.24 -4.05 9.09
N ASP A 42 4.37 -4.74 10.22
CA ASP A 42 5.66 -5.23 10.71
C ASP A 42 6.02 -6.59 10.09
N LEU A 43 6.75 -6.54 8.99
CA LEU A 43 7.20 -7.73 8.26
C LEU A 43 8.25 -8.56 9.01
N THR A 44 8.86 -8.01 10.07
CA THR A 44 9.87 -8.75 10.85
C THR A 44 9.25 -9.88 11.68
N VAL A 45 8.00 -9.69 12.12
CA VAL A 45 7.26 -10.64 12.97
C VAL A 45 6.09 -11.31 12.24
N MET A 46 5.68 -10.77 11.08
CA MET A 46 4.57 -11.32 10.30
C MET A 46 4.92 -12.71 9.74
N PRO A 47 4.09 -13.75 9.94
CA PRO A 47 4.33 -15.06 9.38
C PRO A 47 4.02 -15.11 7.88
N ASP A 48 4.75 -15.92 7.13
CA ASP A 48 4.65 -15.95 5.65
C ASP A 48 3.28 -16.43 5.15
N ASN A 49 2.59 -17.26 5.91
CA ASN A 49 1.24 -17.70 5.60
C ASN A 49 0.20 -16.56 5.67
N GLN A 50 0.49 -15.50 6.44
CA GLN A 50 -0.31 -14.29 6.49
C GLN A 50 0.00 -13.41 5.29
N ILE A 51 1.28 -13.27 4.93
CA ILE A 51 1.72 -12.54 3.73
C ILE A 51 1.07 -13.11 2.48
N ALA A 52 1.01 -14.44 2.35
CA ALA A 52 0.35 -15.11 1.21
C ALA A 52 -1.14 -14.74 1.03
N ARG A 53 -1.82 -14.25 2.08
CA ARG A 53 -3.22 -13.80 2.00
C ARG A 53 -3.37 -12.40 1.38
N HIS A 54 -2.27 -11.63 1.28
CA HIS A 54 -2.28 -10.27 0.76
C HIS A 54 -2.24 -10.21 -0.78
N ARG A 55 -2.40 -11.36 -1.46
CA ARG A 55 -2.57 -11.49 -2.92
C ARG A 55 -1.50 -10.72 -3.70
N ARG A 56 -1.86 -9.59 -4.31
CA ARG A 56 -0.97 -8.73 -5.10
C ARG A 56 0.19 -8.15 -4.31
N MET A 57 -0.03 -7.86 -3.02
CA MET A 57 1.00 -7.26 -2.16
C MET A 57 1.96 -8.30 -1.57
N ALA A 58 1.55 -9.57 -1.56
CA ALA A 58 2.30 -10.66 -0.93
C ALA A 58 3.74 -10.77 -1.45
N MET A 59 3.95 -10.53 -2.75
CA MET A 59 5.27 -10.60 -3.36
C MET A 59 6.21 -9.52 -2.82
N LEU A 60 5.76 -8.26 -2.81
CA LEU A 60 6.55 -7.14 -2.32
C LEU A 60 6.85 -7.29 -0.83
N GLU A 61 5.89 -7.77 -0.06
CA GLU A 61 6.03 -8.02 1.38
C GLU A 61 7.01 -9.16 1.67
N LEU A 62 6.96 -10.27 0.93
CA LEU A 62 7.95 -11.35 1.06
C LEU A 62 9.37 -10.85 0.73
N LEU A 63 9.52 -10.06 -0.33
CA LEU A 63 10.81 -9.46 -0.70
C LEU A 63 11.32 -8.51 0.38
N GLN A 64 10.46 -7.62 0.88
CA GLN A 64 10.82 -6.67 1.93
C GLN A 64 11.18 -7.37 3.24
N LYS A 65 10.43 -8.42 3.63
CA LYS A 65 10.72 -9.23 4.82
C LYS A 65 12.14 -9.80 4.77
N HIS A 66 12.54 -10.29 3.60
CA HIS A 66 13.82 -10.99 3.42
C HIS A 66 14.91 -10.11 2.78
N ILE A 67 14.75 -8.78 2.78
CA ILE A 67 15.71 -7.85 2.15
C ILE A 67 17.14 -7.96 2.70
N ARG A 68 17.29 -8.53 3.90
CA ARG A 68 18.58 -8.75 4.57
C ARG A 68 19.10 -10.18 4.48
N HIS A 69 18.34 -11.11 3.88
CA HIS A 69 18.83 -12.47 3.63
C HIS A 69 19.89 -12.43 2.55
N ARG A 70 21.03 -13.07 2.83
CA ARG A 70 22.17 -13.13 1.89
C ARG A 70 21.90 -14.08 0.72
N ASP A 71 21.09 -15.10 0.97
CA ASP A 71 20.67 -16.06 -0.04
C ASP A 71 19.20 -15.82 -0.40
N LEU A 72 18.98 -15.19 -1.56
CA LEU A 72 17.65 -14.97 -2.11
C LEU A 72 17.11 -16.22 -2.83
N ALA A 73 17.91 -17.27 -3.00
CA ALA A 73 17.45 -18.53 -3.61
C ALA A 73 16.37 -19.19 -2.75
N GLU A 74 16.42 -19.01 -1.43
CA GLU A 74 15.39 -19.48 -0.49
C GLU A 74 14.00 -18.87 -0.77
N LEU A 75 13.95 -17.72 -1.44
CA LEU A 75 12.71 -17.03 -1.80
C LEU A 75 12.14 -17.47 -3.15
N GLN A 76 12.89 -18.21 -3.98
CA GLN A 76 12.44 -18.59 -5.32
C GLN A 76 11.14 -19.40 -5.27
N VAL A 77 11.07 -20.41 -4.40
CA VAL A 77 9.88 -21.28 -4.31
C VAL A 77 8.65 -20.49 -3.84
N PRO A 78 8.69 -19.70 -2.75
CA PRO A 78 7.59 -18.82 -2.38
C PRO A 78 7.18 -17.82 -3.47
N LEU A 79 8.14 -17.18 -4.14
CA LEU A 79 7.87 -16.18 -5.17
C LEU A 79 7.22 -16.79 -6.41
N ILE A 80 7.73 -17.93 -6.91
CA ILE A 80 7.11 -18.68 -8.02
C ILE A 80 5.69 -19.11 -7.66
N THR A 81 5.48 -19.55 -6.41
CA THR A 81 4.15 -19.92 -5.91
C THR A 81 3.19 -18.72 -5.96
N LEU A 82 3.63 -17.53 -5.55
CA LEU A 82 2.79 -16.33 -5.64
C LEU A 82 2.55 -15.87 -7.09
N MET A 83 3.53 -16.04 -7.98
CA MET A 83 3.38 -15.70 -9.41
C MET A 83 2.34 -16.56 -10.11
N THR A 84 2.28 -17.85 -9.76
CA THR A 84 1.33 -18.80 -10.37
C THR A 84 -0.11 -18.65 -9.86
N GLN A 85 -0.33 -17.92 -8.76
CA GLN A 85 -1.68 -17.66 -8.22
C GLN A 85 -2.52 -16.67 -9.05
N GLY A 86 -1.98 -16.11 -10.15
CA GLY A 86 -2.73 -15.26 -11.08
C GLY A 86 -3.14 -13.90 -10.49
N TYR A 87 -2.56 -13.49 -9.37
CA TYR A 87 -2.86 -12.19 -8.75
C TYR A 87 -2.10 -11.03 -9.39
N LEU A 88 -0.97 -11.29 -10.02
CA LEU A 88 -0.11 -10.29 -10.65
C LEU A 88 -0.59 -9.93 -12.06
N THR A 89 -0.44 -8.66 -12.45
CA THR A 89 -0.68 -8.22 -13.83
C THR A 89 0.53 -8.54 -14.72
N GLU A 90 0.37 -8.56 -16.05
CA GLU A 90 1.49 -8.78 -16.97
C GLU A 90 2.63 -7.77 -16.77
N ALA A 91 2.30 -6.51 -16.45
CA ALA A 91 3.28 -5.47 -16.12
C ALA A 91 4.02 -5.71 -14.79
N GLN A 92 3.56 -6.64 -13.96
CA GLN A 92 4.23 -7.05 -12.71
C GLN A 92 5.03 -8.36 -12.89
N LEU A 93 4.86 -9.06 -14.01
CA LEU A 93 5.57 -10.30 -14.36
C LEU A 93 6.74 -10.06 -15.33
N ASN A 94 6.64 -9.01 -16.15
CA ASN A 94 7.63 -8.57 -17.14
C ASN A 94 8.42 -7.37 -16.65
#